data_AF-A0A523BIJ4-F1
#
_entry.id   AF-A0A523BIJ4-F1
#
_cell.length_a   1.000
_cell.length_b   1.000
_cell.length_c   1.000
_cell.angle_alpha   90.00
_cell.angle_beta   90.00
_cell.angle_gamma   90.00
#
_symmetry.space_group_name_H-M   'P 1'
#
loop_
_entity.id
_entity.type
_entity.pdbx_description
1 polymer ?
#
loop_
_entity_poly.entity_id
_entity_poly.type
_entity_poly.pdbx_seq_one_letter_code
_entity_poly.pdbx_strand_id
1 'polypeptide(L)'
;MQEQARISPEERAVNDFKLVYKLFQEIEKISDKKDFGESFRTRSREAPSFLYEVGVISALSFMYAKTEDADKHTYKIFINFARNAQIAKEDLEKLNSTAGGYAAYLYLILLEMKRLMPGKNLDPSSPISCIDALTGSEILAILPSLLMPYLLEIKRLAEAVFPSKEVSR
;
A
#
# COMPACT_ATOMS: atom_id res chain seq x y z
N MET A 1 19.83 5.20 -24.33
CA MET A 1 18.63 4.91 -23.49
C MET A 1 19.04 3.94 -22.39
N GLN A 2 19.64 4.40 -21.29
CA GLN A 2 20.17 3.50 -20.24
C GLN A 2 20.26 4.17 -18.86
N GLU A 3 19.27 5.00 -18.51
CA GLU A 3 19.34 5.83 -17.28
C GLU A 3 18.28 5.44 -16.22
N GLN A 4 17.46 4.43 -16.49
CA GLN A 4 16.55 3.83 -15.49
C GLN A 4 17.21 2.72 -14.65
N ALA A 5 18.51 2.49 -14.84
CA ALA A 5 19.27 1.61 -13.98
C ALA A 5 19.62 2.34 -12.67
N ARG A 6 19.20 1.76 -11.53
CA ARG A 6 19.76 1.92 -10.16
C ARG A 6 19.03 2.79 -9.12
N ILE A 7 17.73 3.05 -9.23
CA ILE A 7 17.01 3.47 -8.00
C ILE A 7 16.86 2.22 -7.12
N SER A 8 17.38 2.25 -5.90
CA SER A 8 17.30 1.09 -4.99
C SER A 8 15.86 0.86 -4.51
N PRO A 9 15.48 -0.34 -4.03
CA PRO A 9 14.16 -0.56 -3.41
C PRO A 9 13.86 0.44 -2.27
N GLU A 10 14.87 0.80 -1.49
CA GLU A 10 14.77 1.76 -0.39
C GLU A 10 14.50 3.18 -0.91
N GLU A 11 15.24 3.63 -1.94
CA GLU A 11 14.99 4.93 -2.57
C GLU A 11 13.59 5.01 -3.21
N ARG A 12 13.11 3.91 -3.79
CA ARG A 12 11.72 3.82 -4.29
C ARG A 12 10.72 3.93 -3.15
N ALA A 13 10.95 3.22 -2.05
CA ALA A 13 10.10 3.26 -0.87
C ALA A 13 9.99 4.67 -0.31
N VAL A 14 11.10 5.39 -0.16
CA VAL A 14 11.11 6.80 0.29
C VAL A 14 10.28 7.68 -0.64
N ASN A 15 10.41 7.51 -1.95
CA ASN A 15 9.66 8.32 -2.91
C ASN A 15 8.17 8.02 -2.91
N ASP A 16 7.79 6.74 -2.88
CA ASP A 16 6.40 6.33 -2.85
C ASP A 16 5.73 6.69 -1.50
N PHE A 17 6.48 6.63 -0.40
CA PHE A 17 5.98 6.97 0.93
C PHE A 17 5.52 8.43 1.03
N LYS A 18 6.10 9.34 0.25
CA LYS A 18 5.64 10.75 0.17
C LYS A 18 4.17 10.86 -0.20
N LEU A 19 3.64 9.93 -1.00
CA LEU A 19 2.22 9.88 -1.32
C LEU A 19 1.38 9.61 -0.06
N VAL A 20 1.75 8.57 0.69
CA VAL A 20 1.05 8.14 1.91
C VAL A 20 1.15 9.24 2.99
N TYR A 21 2.32 9.84 3.13
CA TYR A 21 2.53 10.93 4.07
C TYR A 21 1.71 12.17 3.71
N LYS A 22 1.65 12.53 2.42
CA LYS A 22 0.77 13.60 1.94
C LYS A 22 -0.69 13.33 2.29
N LEU A 23 -1.18 12.10 2.08
CA LEU A 23 -2.56 11.73 2.44
C LEU A 23 -2.81 11.94 3.93
N PHE A 24 -1.89 11.47 4.76
CA PHE A 24 -1.98 11.65 6.21
C PHE A 24 -2.03 13.13 6.61
N GLN A 25 -1.20 13.98 6.00
CA GLN A 25 -1.25 15.43 6.23
C GLN A 25 -2.58 16.06 5.81
N GLU A 26 -3.19 15.61 4.70
CA GLU A 26 -4.53 16.10 4.30
C GLU A 26 -5.61 15.65 5.28
N ILE A 27 -5.51 14.43 5.83
CA ILE A 27 -6.42 13.91 6.85
C ILE A 27 -6.29 14.71 8.16
N GLU A 28 -5.07 15.02 8.61
CA GLU A 28 -4.83 15.80 9.84
C GLU A 28 -5.43 17.20 9.79
N LYS A 29 -5.64 17.77 8.60
CA LYS A 29 -6.32 19.07 8.44
C LYS A 29 -7.82 19.01 8.74
N ILE A 30 -8.43 17.82 8.66
CA ILE A 30 -9.88 17.65 8.74
C ILE A 30 -10.34 16.76 9.91
N SER A 31 -9.42 16.07 10.58
CA SER A 31 -9.73 15.15 11.66
C SER A 31 -8.58 15.01 12.66
N ASP A 32 -8.91 15.02 13.96
CA ASP A 32 -7.97 14.70 15.04
C ASP A 32 -7.73 13.19 15.18
N LYS A 33 -8.61 12.36 14.60
CA LYS A 33 -8.45 10.90 14.60
C LYS A 33 -7.44 10.49 13.56
N LYS A 34 -6.54 9.57 13.92
CA LYS A 34 -5.41 9.14 13.08
C LYS A 34 -5.56 7.69 12.59
N ASP A 35 -6.79 7.24 12.40
CA ASP A 35 -7.16 5.85 12.07
C ASP A 35 -6.44 5.34 10.82
N PHE A 36 -6.30 6.18 9.78
CA PHE A 36 -5.50 5.83 8.60
C PHE A 36 -4.04 5.55 8.94
N GLY A 37 -3.38 6.46 9.66
CA GLY A 37 -1.96 6.35 9.98
C GLY A 37 -1.67 5.16 10.88
N GLU A 38 -2.49 4.95 11.92
CA GLU A 38 -2.42 3.77 12.78
C GLU A 38 -2.62 2.48 11.99
N SER A 39 -3.58 2.49 11.05
CA SER A 39 -3.86 1.35 10.22
C SER A 39 -2.71 1.02 9.29
N PHE A 40 -2.20 2.01 8.55
CA PHE A 40 -1.08 1.83 7.63
C PHE A 40 0.16 1.35 8.39
N ARG A 41 0.48 1.95 9.54
CA ARG A 41 1.60 1.54 10.40
C ARG A 41 1.48 0.07 10.80
N THR A 42 0.32 -0.36 11.27
CA THR A 42 0.07 -1.76 11.65
C THR A 42 0.34 -2.71 10.47
N ARG A 43 -0.20 -2.39 9.29
CA ARG A 43 -0.03 -3.20 8.06
C ARG A 43 1.42 -3.27 7.60
N SER A 44 2.17 -2.17 7.70
CA SER A 44 3.61 -2.17 7.39
C SER A 44 4.43 -3.10 8.29
N ARG A 45 3.97 -3.36 9.52
CA ARG A 45 4.64 -4.26 10.47
C ARG A 45 4.29 -5.72 10.22
N GLU A 46 3.04 -6.00 9.88
CA GLU A 46 2.48 -7.36 9.81
C GLU A 46 2.59 -7.96 8.40
N ALA A 47 2.37 -7.16 7.36
CA ALA A 47 2.26 -7.67 6.00
C ALA A 47 3.54 -8.36 5.48
N PRO A 48 4.77 -7.94 5.84
CA PRO A 48 5.97 -8.64 5.38
C PRO A 48 5.99 -10.11 5.80
N SER A 49 5.64 -10.46 7.05
CA SER A 49 5.56 -11.87 7.48
C SER A 49 4.34 -12.57 6.89
N PHE A 50 3.20 -11.87 6.83
CA PHE A 50 1.97 -12.40 6.26
C PHE A 50 2.14 -12.88 4.81
N LEU A 51 2.92 -12.18 3.98
CA LEU A 51 3.24 -12.60 2.61
C LEU A 51 3.93 -13.97 2.53
N TYR A 52 4.77 -14.32 3.52
CA TYR A 52 5.41 -15.64 3.58
C TYR A 52 4.48 -16.70 4.16
N GLU A 53 3.68 -16.35 5.16
CA GLU A 53 2.84 -17.29 5.89
C GLU A 53 1.68 -17.81 5.04
N VAL A 54 0.97 -16.93 4.33
CA VAL A 54 -0.23 -17.31 3.56
C VAL A 54 -0.02 -17.31 2.04
N GLY A 55 1.15 -16.84 1.58
CA GLY A 55 1.48 -16.66 0.17
C GLY A 55 0.92 -15.36 -0.43
N VAL A 56 1.58 -14.89 -1.49
CA VAL A 56 1.32 -13.56 -2.09
C VAL A 56 -0.12 -13.39 -2.57
N ILE A 57 -0.67 -14.35 -3.34
CA ILE A 57 -2.03 -14.24 -3.88
C ILE A 57 -3.07 -14.14 -2.75
N SER A 58 -2.96 -14.99 -1.74
CA SER A 58 -3.85 -14.99 -0.58
C SER A 58 -3.75 -13.68 0.20
N ALA A 59 -2.53 -13.19 0.42
CA ALA A 59 -2.29 -11.95 1.13
C ALA A 59 -2.86 -10.73 0.38
N LEU A 60 -2.64 -10.64 -0.93
CA LEU A 60 -3.19 -9.57 -1.77
C LEU A 60 -4.71 -9.61 -1.81
N SER A 61 -5.31 -10.79 -1.99
CA SER A 61 -6.76 -10.99 -1.96
C SER A 61 -7.36 -10.56 -0.62
N PHE A 62 -6.72 -10.93 0.49
CA PHE A 62 -7.13 -10.51 1.83
C PHE A 62 -7.04 -8.99 2.00
N MET A 63 -5.91 -8.38 1.65
CA MET A 63 -5.74 -6.94 1.75
C MET A 63 -6.78 -6.19 0.91
N TYR A 64 -7.05 -6.66 -0.31
CA TYR A 64 -8.06 -6.07 -1.19
C TYR A 64 -9.47 -6.19 -0.58
N ALA A 65 -9.85 -7.36 -0.05
CA ALA A 65 -11.12 -7.52 0.64
C ALA A 65 -11.28 -6.54 1.82
N LYS A 66 -10.19 -6.24 2.55
CA LYS A 66 -10.18 -5.27 3.66
C LYS A 66 -10.27 -3.80 3.24
N THR A 67 -10.14 -3.50 1.95
CA THR A 67 -10.40 -2.14 1.44
C THR A 67 -11.89 -1.82 1.38
N GLU A 68 -12.77 -2.83 1.44
CA GLU A 68 -14.23 -2.66 1.31
C GLU A 68 -14.61 -1.93 0.00
N ASP A 69 -13.82 -2.11 -1.07
CA ASP A 69 -13.96 -1.34 -2.32
C ASP A 69 -15.28 -1.59 -3.07
N ALA A 70 -15.86 -2.78 -2.89
CA ALA A 70 -17.17 -3.12 -3.48
C ALA A 70 -18.30 -2.21 -2.97
N ASP A 71 -18.27 -1.83 -1.69
CA ASP A 71 -19.33 -1.06 -1.04
C ASP A 71 -18.94 0.41 -0.85
N LYS A 72 -17.67 0.66 -0.47
CA LYS A 72 -17.19 2.00 -0.07
C LYS A 72 -16.26 2.64 -1.09
N HIS A 73 -15.86 1.92 -2.13
CA HIS A 73 -14.93 2.40 -3.16
C HIS A 73 -13.60 2.94 -2.60
N THR A 74 -13.18 2.48 -1.42
CA THR A 74 -12.02 3.04 -0.71
C THR A 74 -10.73 2.94 -1.52
N TYR A 75 -10.52 1.82 -2.22
CA TYR A 75 -9.35 1.66 -3.08
C TYR A 75 -9.40 2.62 -4.26
N LYS A 76 -10.56 2.73 -4.92
CA LYS A 76 -10.76 3.68 -6.02
C LYS A 76 -10.54 5.13 -5.58
N ILE A 77 -11.02 5.52 -4.40
CA ILE A 77 -10.78 6.84 -3.82
C ILE A 77 -9.29 7.07 -3.60
N PHE A 78 -8.57 6.09 -3.03
CA PHE A 78 -7.13 6.17 -2.85
C PHE A 78 -6.39 6.32 -4.20
N ILE A 79 -6.80 5.60 -5.25
CA ILE A 79 -6.22 5.73 -6.59
C ILE A 79 -6.42 7.14 -7.16
N ASN A 80 -7.59 7.74 -6.96
CA ASN A 80 -7.84 9.12 -7.39
C ASN A 80 -6.88 10.08 -6.68
N PHE A 81 -6.66 9.89 -5.38
CA PHE A 81 -5.70 10.67 -4.61
C PHE A 81 -4.26 10.48 -5.14
N ALA A 82 -3.87 9.23 -5.40
CA ALA A 82 -2.56 8.86 -5.97
C ALA A 82 -2.29 9.51 -7.33
N ARG A 83 -3.33 9.76 -8.10
CA ARG A 83 -3.27 10.46 -9.40
C ARG A 83 -3.29 11.99 -9.27
N ASN A 84 -3.14 12.52 -8.06
CA ASN A 84 -3.26 13.94 -7.74
C ASN A 84 -4.61 14.55 -8.15
N ALA A 85 -5.69 13.75 -8.16
CA ALA A 85 -7.02 14.32 -8.28
C ALA A 85 -7.36 15.13 -7.02
N GLN A 86 -8.12 16.20 -7.18
CA GLN A 86 -8.72 16.88 -6.05
C GLN A 86 -9.68 15.91 -5.35
N ILE A 87 -9.46 15.69 -4.06
CA ILE A 87 -10.27 14.77 -3.25
C ILE A 87 -11.17 15.61 -2.35
N ALA A 88 -12.45 15.26 -2.30
CA ALA A 88 -13.43 15.92 -1.46
C ALA A 88 -13.20 15.57 0.03
N LYS A 89 -13.72 16.40 0.94
CA LYS A 89 -13.56 16.18 2.38
C LYS A 89 -14.13 14.82 2.80
N GLU A 90 -15.29 14.45 2.25
CA GLU A 90 -15.99 13.21 2.55
C GLU A 90 -15.17 11.98 2.13
N ASP A 91 -14.37 12.10 1.07
CA ASP A 91 -13.49 11.03 0.61
C ASP A 91 -12.23 10.94 1.47
N LEU A 92 -11.70 12.06 1.98
CA LEU A 92 -10.65 12.03 3.01
C LEU A 92 -11.16 11.40 4.32
N GLU A 93 -12.41 11.67 4.72
CA GLU A 93 -13.03 11.04 5.88
C GLU A 93 -13.16 9.51 5.71
N LYS A 94 -13.53 9.03 4.52
CA LYS A 94 -13.55 7.59 4.20
C LYS A 94 -12.15 6.97 4.23
N LEU A 95 -11.16 7.67 3.69
CA LEU A 95 -9.76 7.23 3.71
C LEU A 95 -9.17 7.24 5.13
N ASN A 96 -9.68 8.07 6.04
CA ASN A 96 -9.33 8.05 7.46
C ASN A 96 -9.94 6.85 8.20
N SER A 97 -9.55 5.64 7.80
CA SER A 97 -10.11 4.40 8.31
C SER A 97 -9.13 3.25 8.23
N THR A 98 -9.50 2.11 8.83
CA THR A 98 -8.75 0.87 8.66
C THR A 98 -8.64 0.48 7.18
N ALA A 99 -9.75 0.58 6.44
CA ALA A 99 -9.81 0.26 5.01
C ALA A 99 -8.89 1.16 4.17
N GLY A 100 -8.79 2.46 4.50
CA GLY A 100 -7.86 3.38 3.84
C GLY A 100 -6.40 2.98 4.03
N GLY A 101 -6.02 2.54 5.23
CA GLY A 101 -4.69 2.00 5.50
C GLY A 101 -4.38 0.75 4.67
N TYR A 102 -5.33 -0.17 4.51
CA TYR A 102 -5.20 -1.32 3.62
C TYR A 102 -5.07 -0.90 2.15
N ALA A 103 -5.88 0.06 1.70
CA ALA A 103 -5.86 0.53 0.31
C ALA A 103 -4.50 1.13 -0.07
N ALA A 104 -3.98 2.02 0.78
CA ALA A 104 -2.67 2.63 0.55
C ALA A 104 -1.54 1.59 0.56
N TYR A 105 -1.54 0.67 1.53
CA TYR A 105 -0.48 -0.33 1.65
C TYR A 105 -0.51 -1.36 0.49
N LEU A 106 -1.71 -1.82 0.12
CA LEU A 106 -1.91 -2.68 -1.05
C LEU A 106 -1.39 -2.01 -2.33
N TYR A 107 -1.74 -0.74 -2.54
CA TYR A 107 -1.26 0.01 -3.70
C TYR A 107 0.27 0.05 -3.78
N LEU A 108 0.96 0.29 -2.66
CA LEU A 108 2.42 0.29 -2.64
C LEU A 108 3.03 -1.06 -2.98
N ILE A 109 2.45 -2.16 -2.47
CA ILE A 109 2.90 -3.52 -2.82
C ILE A 109 2.72 -3.75 -4.33
N LEU A 110 1.55 -3.44 -4.88
CA LEU A 110 1.27 -3.64 -6.30
C LEU A 110 2.16 -2.78 -7.20
N LEU A 111 2.43 -1.55 -6.76
CA LEU A 111 3.34 -0.63 -7.44
C LEU A 111 4.76 -1.18 -7.50
N GLU A 112 5.26 -1.74 -6.39
CA GLU A 112 6.59 -2.35 -6.37
C GLU A 112 6.64 -3.65 -7.17
N MET A 113 5.60 -4.49 -7.08
CA MET A 113 5.45 -5.68 -7.91
C MET A 113 5.51 -5.37 -9.41
N LYS A 114 4.85 -4.29 -9.86
CA LYS A 114 4.93 -3.82 -11.26
C LYS A 114 6.38 -3.58 -11.68
N ARG A 115 7.20 -3.00 -10.81
CA ARG A 115 8.62 -2.71 -11.10
C ARG A 115 9.48 -3.96 -11.11
N LEU A 116 9.18 -4.93 -10.25
CA LEU A 116 9.86 -6.22 -10.18
C LEU A 116 9.49 -7.15 -11.36
N MET A 117 8.33 -6.95 -11.97
CA MET A 117 7.79 -7.78 -13.05
C MET A 117 7.35 -6.95 -14.28
N PRO A 118 8.27 -6.25 -14.95
CA PRO A 118 7.93 -5.37 -16.06
C PRO A 118 7.26 -6.12 -17.24
N GLY A 119 7.53 -7.42 -17.41
CA GLY A 119 6.91 -8.27 -18.44
C GLY A 119 5.47 -8.71 -18.16
N LYS A 120 4.94 -8.53 -16.95
CA LYS A 120 3.58 -8.97 -16.54
C LYS A 120 2.50 -7.91 -16.75
N ASN A 121 2.85 -6.71 -17.22
CA ASN A 121 1.95 -5.56 -17.43
C ASN A 121 0.97 -5.32 -16.28
N LEU A 122 1.48 -5.28 -15.04
CA LEU A 122 0.66 -5.06 -13.86
C LEU A 122 0.14 -3.62 -13.81
N ASP A 123 -1.16 -3.48 -13.50
CA ASP A 123 -1.78 -2.19 -13.20
C ASP A 123 -2.17 -2.08 -11.72
N PRO A 124 -1.39 -1.35 -10.89
CA PRO A 124 -1.70 -1.12 -9.49
C PRO A 124 -3.06 -0.44 -9.26
N SER A 125 -3.68 0.17 -10.28
CA SER A 125 -5.02 0.73 -10.15
C SER A 125 -6.14 -0.32 -10.16
N SER A 126 -5.81 -1.56 -10.52
CA SER A 126 -6.74 -2.69 -10.57
C SER A 126 -6.16 -3.92 -9.85
N PRO A 127 -6.40 -4.07 -8.54
CA PRO A 127 -5.85 -5.16 -7.74
C PRO A 127 -6.23 -6.54 -8.27
N ILE A 128 -7.47 -6.72 -8.71
CA ILE A 128 -7.96 -7.98 -9.29
C ILE A 128 -7.11 -8.34 -10.52
N SER A 129 -6.88 -7.39 -11.44
CA SER A 129 -6.06 -7.66 -12.62
C SER A 129 -4.62 -8.03 -12.27
N CYS A 130 -4.06 -7.44 -11.21
CA CYS A 130 -2.73 -7.79 -10.74
C CYS A 130 -2.69 -9.21 -10.15
N ILE A 131 -3.71 -9.59 -9.37
CA ILE A 131 -3.83 -10.93 -8.80
C ILE A 131 -3.99 -11.97 -9.91
N ASP A 132 -4.84 -11.71 -10.91
CA ASP A 132 -5.03 -12.60 -12.05
C ASP A 132 -3.72 -12.82 -12.82
N ALA A 133 -2.97 -11.75 -13.08
CA ALA A 133 -1.68 -11.81 -13.77
C ALA A 133 -0.60 -12.62 -13.01
N LEU A 134 -0.76 -12.79 -11.69
CA LEU A 134 0.13 -13.61 -10.87
C LEU A 134 -0.17 -15.11 -10.94
N THR A 135 -1.38 -15.50 -11.31
CA THR A 135 -1.78 -16.91 -11.34
C THR A 135 -0.87 -17.70 -12.26
N GLY A 136 -0.32 -18.82 -11.76
CA GLY A 136 0.63 -19.66 -12.51
C GLY A 136 2.04 -19.07 -12.68
N SER A 137 2.38 -17.98 -11.97
CA SER A 137 3.71 -17.36 -12.06
C SER A 137 4.73 -18.02 -11.14
N GLU A 138 5.84 -18.54 -11.70
CA GLU A 138 6.94 -19.12 -10.91
C GLU A 138 7.60 -18.13 -9.95
N ILE A 139 7.54 -16.83 -10.28
CA ILE A 139 8.12 -15.76 -9.45
C ILE A 139 7.47 -15.67 -8.06
N LEU A 140 6.27 -16.21 -7.88
CA LEU A 140 5.53 -16.16 -6.61
C LEU A 140 6.33 -16.71 -5.44
N ALA A 141 7.17 -17.72 -5.68
CA ALA A 141 7.99 -18.35 -4.65
C ALA A 141 9.08 -17.43 -4.09
N ILE A 142 9.59 -16.50 -4.90
CA ILE A 142 10.68 -15.59 -4.52
C ILE A 142 10.21 -14.14 -4.32
N LEU A 143 8.99 -13.82 -4.74
CA LEU A 143 8.46 -12.46 -4.71
C LEU A 143 8.44 -11.83 -3.30
N PRO A 144 8.08 -12.54 -2.21
CA PRO A 144 8.22 -11.99 -0.86
C PRO A 144 9.65 -11.52 -0.52
N SER A 145 10.67 -12.28 -0.96
CA SER A 145 12.08 -11.93 -0.76
C SER A 145 12.48 -10.70 -1.56
N LEU A 146 11.98 -10.57 -2.79
CA LEU A 146 12.24 -9.41 -3.64
C LEU A 146 11.56 -8.13 -3.13
N LEU A 147 10.38 -8.25 -2.52
CA LEU A 147 9.65 -7.13 -1.93
C LEU A 147 10.25 -6.65 -0.60
N MET A 148 10.91 -7.54 0.14
CA MET A 148 11.32 -7.27 1.52
C MET A 148 12.13 -5.98 1.73
N PRO A 149 13.15 -5.64 0.92
CA PRO A 149 13.91 -4.40 1.12
C PRO A 149 13.03 -3.14 1.03
N TYR A 150 12.11 -3.12 0.07
CA TYR A 150 11.13 -2.04 -0.10
C TYR A 150 10.17 -1.97 1.10
N LEU A 151 9.58 -3.10 1.50
CA LEU A 151 8.58 -3.15 2.57
C LEU A 151 9.17 -2.81 3.94
N LEU A 152 10.42 -3.22 4.22
CA LEU A 152 11.12 -2.86 5.45
C LEU A 152 11.36 -1.35 5.55
N GLU A 153 11.68 -0.70 4.43
CA GLU A 153 11.86 0.74 4.41
C GLU A 153 10.52 1.48 4.61
N ILE A 154 9.45 1.03 3.94
CA ILE A 154 8.08 1.54 4.20
C ILE A 154 7.71 1.40 5.68
N LYS A 155 8.02 0.25 6.31
CA LYS A 155 7.78 0.03 7.73
C LYS A 155 8.51 1.05 8.60
N ARG A 156 9.81 1.25 8.39
CA ARG A 156 10.62 2.21 9.17
C ARG A 156 10.05 3.62 9.08
N LEU A 157 9.70 4.04 7.86
CA LEU A 157 9.10 5.34 7.60
C LEU A 157 7.75 5.46 8.31
N ALA A 158 6.87 4.46 8.20
CA ALA A 158 5.57 4.44 8.87
C ALA A 158 5.68 4.48 10.40
N GLU A 159 6.64 3.76 10.98
CA GLU A 159 6.90 3.76 12.43
C GLU A 159 7.43 5.10 12.94
N ALA A 160 8.15 5.85 12.10
CA ALA A 160 8.69 7.16 12.43
C ALA A 160 7.63 8.27 12.37
N VAL A 161 6.68 8.22 11.44
CA VAL A 161 5.76 9.35 11.19
C VAL A 161 4.33 9.13 11.67
N PHE A 162 3.83 7.90 11.74
CA PHE A 162 2.45 7.63 12.12
C PHE A 162 2.36 7.21 13.59
N PRO A 163 1.29 7.57 14.32
CA PRO A 163 1.13 7.19 15.71
C PRO A 163 1.04 5.67 15.86
N SER A 164 1.55 5.16 16.98
CA SER A 164 1.19 3.82 17.44
C SER A 164 -0.21 3.87 18.03
N LYS A 165 -1.03 2.85 17.78
CA LYS A 165 -2.31 2.69 18.46
C LYS A 165 -2.07 2.65 19.97
N GLU A 166 -2.56 3.66 20.70
CA GLU A 166 -2.53 3.63 22.16
C GLU A 166 -3.43 2.49 22.63
N VAL A 167 -2.85 1.52 23.32
CA VAL A 167 -3.63 0.54 24.07
C VAL A 167 -4.18 1.31 25.27
N SER A 168 -5.43 1.75 25.19
CA SER A 168 -6.15 2.27 26.35
C SER A 168 -6.05 1.21 27.45
N ARG A 169 -5.26 1.50 28.48
CA ARG A 169 -5.16 0.71 29.71
C ARG A 169 -6.31 1.03 30.64
#